data_AF-A0A0D3EPQ7-F1
#
_entry.id   AF-A0A0D3EPQ7-F1
#
_cell.length_a   1.000
_cell.length_b   1.000
_cell.length_c   1.000
_cell.angle_alpha   90.00
_cell.angle_beta   90.00
_cell.angle_gamma   90.00
#
_symmetry.space_group_name_H-M   'P 1'
#
loop_
_entity.id
_entity.type
_entity.pdbx_description
1 polymer ?
#
loop_
_entity_poly.entity_id
_entity_poly.type
_entity_poly.pdbx_seq_one_letter_code
_entity_poly.pdbx_strand_id
1 'polypeptide(L)'
;MARPKIKATESIYSPPPPTSSRLTRVVVVVETLAARAAASSPARRLQPSSCLAPPPADRRAPPAPLRPMDPQQPEPVSYLCGDCGAENTLKPGDVIQCRECGYRILYKKRTRRIVQYEAR
;
A
#
# COMPACT_ATOMS: atom_id res chain seq x y z
N MET A 1 -15.47 -30.63 -42.60
CA MET A 1 -14.04 -30.56 -42.22
C MET A 1 -13.97 -30.25 -40.73
N ALA A 2 -13.48 -31.22 -39.95
CA ALA A 2 -13.55 -31.23 -38.49
C ALA A 2 -12.46 -30.34 -37.86
N ARG A 3 -12.83 -29.53 -36.87
CA ARG A 3 -11.88 -28.78 -36.04
C ARG A 3 -11.14 -29.76 -35.11
N PRO A 4 -9.80 -29.74 -35.06
CA PRO A 4 -9.06 -30.58 -34.11
C PRO A 4 -9.26 -30.06 -32.68
N LYS A 5 -9.74 -30.93 -31.79
CA LYS A 5 -9.83 -30.69 -30.34
C LYS A 5 -8.43 -30.62 -29.76
N ILE A 6 -7.94 -29.42 -29.47
CA ILE A 6 -6.76 -29.23 -28.62
C ILE A 6 -7.08 -29.75 -27.22
N LYS A 7 -6.41 -30.83 -26.81
CA LYS A 7 -6.47 -31.33 -25.43
C LYS A 7 -5.65 -30.35 -24.59
N ALA A 8 -6.31 -29.67 -23.65
CA ALA A 8 -5.64 -28.87 -22.64
C ALA A 8 -4.74 -29.80 -21.81
N THR A 9 -3.42 -29.67 -21.97
CA THR A 9 -2.43 -30.32 -21.11
C THR A 9 -2.22 -29.45 -19.88
N GLU A 10 -3.15 -29.51 -18.94
CA GLU A 10 -2.95 -28.95 -17.60
C GLU A 10 -2.14 -29.95 -16.77
N SER A 11 -0.81 -29.80 -16.72
CA SER A 11 0.04 -30.45 -15.70
C SER A 11 1.50 -30.02 -15.84
N ILE A 12 1.91 -28.88 -15.28
CA ILE A 12 3.23 -28.70 -14.65
C ILE A 12 3.11 -27.58 -13.61
N TYR A 13 2.38 -27.79 -12.51
CA TYR A 13 2.72 -27.16 -11.23
C TYR A 13 2.13 -27.97 -10.09
N SER A 14 2.84 -29.00 -9.65
CA SER A 14 2.58 -29.60 -8.34
C SER A 14 3.24 -28.71 -7.28
N PRO A 15 2.50 -28.06 -6.36
CA PRO A 15 3.12 -27.41 -5.22
C PRO A 15 3.74 -28.48 -4.29
N PRO A 16 4.93 -28.26 -3.71
CA PRO A 16 5.53 -29.20 -2.78
C PRO A 16 4.74 -29.26 -1.46
N PRO A 17 4.71 -30.40 -0.74
CA PRO A 17 4.06 -30.50 0.55
C PRO A 17 4.83 -29.69 1.60
N PRO A 18 4.15 -29.02 2.56
CA PRO A 18 4.84 -28.38 3.68
C PRO A 18 5.45 -29.46 4.57
N THR A 19 6.78 -29.45 4.62
CA THR A 19 7.57 -30.30 5.49
C THR A 19 7.39 -29.87 6.95
N SER A 20 6.73 -30.77 7.70
CA SER A 20 7.10 -31.13 9.08
C SER A 20 7.12 -30.04 10.16
N SER A 21 6.06 -30.08 10.98
CA SER A 21 6.17 -30.38 12.42
C SER A 21 7.31 -29.69 13.19
N ARG A 22 7.09 -28.41 13.57
CA ARG A 22 7.69 -27.80 14.79
C ARG A 22 7.09 -26.45 15.22
N LEU A 23 6.03 -25.96 14.58
CA LEU A 23 5.46 -24.62 14.87
C LEU A 23 4.15 -24.61 15.68
N THR A 24 3.54 -25.75 16.00
CA THR A 24 2.29 -25.78 16.79
C THR A 24 2.50 -25.55 18.29
N ARG A 25 3.75 -25.54 18.77
CA ARG A 25 4.07 -25.47 20.21
C ARG A 25 4.26 -24.04 20.75
N VAL A 26 4.42 -23.04 19.88
CA VAL A 26 4.63 -21.65 20.29
C VAL A 26 3.30 -20.92 20.54
N VAL A 27 2.24 -21.22 19.76
CA VAL A 27 0.96 -20.52 19.85
C VAL A 27 0.27 -20.71 21.22
N VAL A 28 0.36 -21.91 21.82
CA VAL A 28 -0.27 -22.21 23.12
C VAL A 28 0.35 -21.43 24.30
N VAL A 29 1.64 -21.04 24.22
CA VAL A 29 2.27 -20.27 25.31
C VAL A 29 1.87 -18.80 25.26
N VAL A 30 1.58 -18.23 24.08
CA VAL A 30 1.21 -16.82 23.96
C VAL A 30 -0.25 -16.53 24.37
N GLU A 31 -1.15 -17.51 24.27
CA GLU A 31 -2.58 -17.34 24.63
C GLU A 31 -2.88 -17.41 26.15
N THR A 32 -1.94 -17.82 27.01
CA THR A 32 -2.22 -18.00 28.45
C THR A 32 -1.89 -16.79 29.34
N LEU A 33 -1.33 -15.70 28.79
CA LEU A 33 -1.02 -14.48 29.57
C LEU A 33 -2.17 -13.45 29.65
N ALA A 34 -3.23 -13.56 28.84
CA ALA A 34 -4.26 -12.52 28.75
C ALA A 34 -5.43 -12.65 29.75
N ALA A 35 -5.45 -13.67 30.60
CA ALA A 35 -6.66 -14.08 31.35
C ALA A 35 -6.68 -13.77 32.87
N ARG A 36 -6.04 -12.68 33.35
CA ARG A 36 -5.99 -12.38 34.80
C ARG A 36 -6.17 -10.91 35.22
N ALA A 37 -7.16 -10.20 34.68
CA ALA A 37 -7.54 -8.91 35.25
C ALA A 37 -9.04 -8.61 35.12
N ALA A 38 -9.85 -9.25 35.96
CA ALA A 38 -11.21 -8.81 36.24
C ALA A 38 -11.52 -9.03 37.72
N ALA A 39 -11.54 -7.94 38.50
CA ALA A 39 -12.38 -7.78 39.70
C ALA A 39 -12.12 -6.41 40.35
N SER A 40 -13.06 -5.46 40.21
CA SER A 40 -13.72 -4.73 41.31
C SER A 40 -14.46 -3.47 40.81
N SER A 41 -15.78 -3.56 40.68
CA SER A 41 -16.73 -2.42 40.70
C SER A 41 -16.80 -1.80 42.12
N PRO A 42 -17.29 -0.56 42.39
CA PRO A 42 -18.69 -0.16 42.14
C PRO A 42 -18.97 1.33 41.85
N ALA A 43 -20.26 1.56 41.55
CA ALA A 43 -20.93 2.79 41.16
C ALA A 43 -20.87 3.97 42.14
N ARG A 44 -20.99 5.20 41.60
CA ARG A 44 -21.70 6.33 42.23
C ARG A 44 -22.04 7.39 41.16
N ARG A 45 -23.29 7.42 40.70
CA ARG A 45 -24.34 8.38 41.10
C ARG A 45 -24.14 9.79 40.49
N LEU A 46 -24.96 10.06 39.47
CA LEU A 46 -25.67 11.30 39.13
C LEU A 46 -25.07 12.64 39.58
N GLN A 47 -24.79 13.50 38.59
CA GLN A 47 -25.29 14.88 38.59
C GLN A 47 -25.48 15.41 37.16
N PRO A 48 -26.68 15.91 36.81
CA PRO A 48 -26.95 16.69 35.60
C PRO A 48 -26.80 18.18 35.92
N SER A 49 -26.06 18.93 35.11
CA SER A 49 -26.17 20.40 34.98
C SER A 49 -25.12 20.92 34.02
N SER A 50 -25.52 21.20 32.79
CA SER A 50 -25.25 22.48 32.13
C SER A 50 -25.86 22.43 30.74
N CYS A 51 -27.10 22.90 30.70
CA CYS A 51 -27.70 23.45 29.51
C CYS A 51 -26.86 24.65 29.05
N LEU A 52 -25.78 24.42 28.30
CA LEU A 52 -25.27 25.43 27.40
C LEU A 52 -25.44 24.89 25.99
N ALA A 53 -26.57 25.25 25.40
CA ALA A 53 -26.75 25.17 23.96
C ALA A 53 -25.57 25.90 23.29
N PRO A 54 -24.87 25.28 22.33
CA PRO A 54 -23.94 26.02 21.50
C PRO A 54 -24.71 27.08 20.69
N PRO A 55 -24.19 28.30 20.52
CA PRO A 55 -24.82 29.28 19.63
C PRO A 55 -24.81 28.74 18.19
N PRO A 56 -25.83 29.04 17.37
CA PRO A 56 -25.76 28.76 15.94
C PRO A 56 -24.65 29.64 15.35
N ALA A 57 -23.50 29.05 15.08
CA ALA A 57 -22.48 29.69 14.28
C ALA A 57 -22.97 29.73 12.83
N ASP A 58 -23.76 30.76 12.50
CA ASP A 58 -23.78 31.29 11.14
C ASP A 58 -22.40 31.92 10.89
N ARG A 59 -21.44 31.05 10.57
CA ARG A 59 -20.18 31.43 9.96
C ARG A 59 -20.09 30.64 8.67
N ARG A 60 -20.81 31.16 7.67
CA ARG A 60 -20.42 31.05 6.26
C ARG A 60 -18.97 31.54 6.15
N ALA A 61 -18.02 30.66 6.44
CA ALA A 61 -16.61 30.94 6.22
C ALA A 61 -16.47 31.25 4.72
N PRO A 62 -15.86 32.38 4.32
CA PRO A 62 -15.53 32.59 2.93
C PRO A 62 -14.65 31.41 2.48
N PRO A 63 -14.86 30.85 1.27
CA PRO A 63 -13.93 29.86 0.76
C PRO A 63 -12.54 30.46 0.78
N ALA A 64 -11.58 29.71 1.34
CA ALA A 64 -10.18 30.11 1.35
C ALA A 64 -9.77 30.57 -0.05
N PRO A 65 -8.94 31.62 -0.19
CA PRO A 65 -8.49 32.05 -1.50
C PRO A 65 -7.89 30.84 -2.21
N LEU A 66 -8.41 30.54 -3.40
CA LEU A 66 -7.88 29.52 -4.29
C LEU A 66 -6.41 29.82 -4.45
N ARG A 67 -5.58 29.00 -3.80
CA ARG A 67 -4.12 29.16 -3.87
C ARG A 67 -3.77 29.14 -5.36
N PRO A 68 -3.05 30.15 -5.87
CA PRO A 68 -2.50 30.08 -7.21
C PRO A 68 -1.76 28.75 -7.31
N MET A 69 -2.10 27.96 -8.31
CA MET A 69 -1.46 26.67 -8.56
C MET A 69 0.03 26.94 -8.75
N ASP A 70 0.81 26.68 -7.71
CA ASP A 70 2.26 26.73 -7.75
C ASP A 70 2.71 25.78 -8.86
N PRO A 71 3.64 26.19 -9.75
CA PRO A 71 4.12 25.33 -10.83
C PRO A 71 4.76 24.10 -10.18
N GLN A 72 3.99 23.00 -10.17
CA GLN A 72 4.33 21.74 -9.54
C GLN A 72 5.76 21.35 -9.95
N GLN A 73 6.69 21.47 -9.00
CA GLN A 73 8.10 21.18 -9.26
C GLN A 73 8.22 19.78 -9.88
N PRO A 74 9.07 19.59 -10.90
CA PRO A 74 9.21 18.31 -11.57
C PRO A 74 9.65 17.26 -10.56
N GLU A 75 8.74 16.35 -10.23
CA GLU A 75 8.97 15.22 -9.35
C GLU A 75 10.16 14.40 -9.89
N PRO A 76 11.11 13.98 -9.03
CA PRO A 76 12.25 13.18 -9.48
C PRO A 76 11.78 11.88 -10.14
N VAL A 77 12.23 11.66 -11.38
CA VAL A 77 11.87 10.47 -12.17
C VAL A 77 12.73 9.29 -11.75
N SER A 78 12.10 8.20 -11.31
CA SER A 78 12.80 6.94 -11.05
C SER A 78 12.85 6.06 -12.29
N TYR A 79 14.03 5.50 -12.53
CA TYR A 79 14.33 4.60 -13.63
C TYR A 79 14.53 3.17 -13.10
N LEU A 80 14.27 2.17 -13.94
CA LEU A 80 14.43 0.75 -13.65
C LEU A 80 15.49 0.17 -14.58
N CYS A 81 16.45 -0.54 -14.02
CA CYS A 81 17.47 -1.29 -14.74
C CYS A 81 16.87 -2.45 -15.55
N GLY A 82 17.35 -2.67 -16.78
CA GLY A 82 16.86 -3.75 -17.64
C GLY A 82 17.18 -5.16 -17.12
N ASP A 83 18.39 -5.38 -16.58
CA ASP A 83 18.84 -6.70 -16.16
C ASP A 83 18.60 -6.98 -14.68
N CYS A 84 18.82 -5.97 -13.84
CA CYS A 84 18.75 -6.09 -12.38
C CYS A 84 17.40 -5.68 -11.79
N GLY A 85 16.56 -4.98 -12.56
CA GLY A 85 15.26 -4.47 -12.08
C GLY A 85 15.36 -3.42 -10.97
N ALA A 86 16.57 -3.06 -10.55
CA ALA A 86 16.82 -2.09 -9.48
C ALA A 86 16.41 -0.68 -9.89
N GLU A 87 15.93 0.08 -8.91
CA GLU A 87 15.45 1.43 -9.09
C GLU A 87 16.62 2.42 -8.96
N ASN A 88 16.86 3.20 -10.02
CA ASN A 88 17.93 4.18 -10.10
C ASN A 88 17.36 5.60 -10.21
N THR A 89 17.84 6.50 -9.36
CA THR A 89 17.51 7.92 -9.40
C THR A 89 18.66 8.68 -10.04
N LEU A 90 18.51 9.00 -11.33
CA LEU A 90 19.49 9.77 -12.11
C LEU A 90 19.03 11.22 -12.23
N LYS A 91 19.95 12.18 -12.10
CA LYS A 91 19.67 13.59 -12.37
C LYS A 91 19.90 13.89 -13.86
N PRO A 92 19.26 14.93 -14.42
CA PRO A 92 19.57 15.38 -15.77
C PRO A 92 21.05 15.79 -15.84
N GLY A 93 21.77 15.20 -16.80
CA GLY A 93 23.22 15.43 -16.99
C GLY A 93 24.12 14.33 -16.44
N ASP A 94 23.60 13.40 -15.63
CA ASP A 94 24.37 12.24 -15.17
C ASP A 94 24.56 11.20 -16.28
N VAL A 95 25.65 10.44 -16.24
CA VAL A 95 25.88 9.31 -17.14
C VAL A 95 24.86 8.20 -16.85
N ILE A 96 24.18 7.72 -17.89
CA ILE A 96 23.15 6.67 -17.79
C ILE A 96 23.81 5.32 -17.52
N GLN A 97 23.94 4.99 -16.24
CA GLN A 97 24.48 3.72 -15.75
C GLN A 97 23.73 3.27 -14.50
N CYS A 98 23.46 1.97 -14.40
CA CYS A 98 22.96 1.37 -13.18
C CYS A 98 24.09 1.24 -12.15
N ARG A 99 23.80 1.60 -10.89
CA ARG A 99 24.77 1.61 -9.78
C ARG A 99 25.19 0.22 -9.29
N GLU A 100 24.36 -0.79 -9.53
CA GLU A 100 24.57 -2.14 -9.00
C GLU A 100 25.28 -3.07 -10.00
N CYS A 101 24.97 -2.92 -11.28
CA CYS A 101 25.40 -3.85 -12.33
C CYS A 101 26.18 -3.20 -13.49
N GLY A 102 26.25 -1.87 -13.56
CA GLY A 102 26.98 -1.15 -14.61
C GLY A 102 26.33 -1.17 -16.00
N TYR A 103 25.17 -1.81 -16.17
CA TYR A 103 24.40 -1.77 -17.41
C TYR A 103 23.86 -0.36 -17.71
N ARG A 104 23.75 -0.04 -18.99
CA ARG A 104 23.43 1.31 -19.50
C ARG A 104 21.99 1.46 -20.01
N ILE A 105 21.22 0.37 -20.00
CA ILE A 105 19.83 0.39 -20.45
C ILE A 105 18.94 0.50 -19.22
N LEU A 106 18.21 1.62 -19.13
CA LEU A 106 17.26 1.90 -18.07
C LEU A 106 15.90 2.27 -18.65
N TYR A 107 14.84 1.66 -18.12
CA TYR A 107 13.45 1.96 -18.42
C TYR A 107 12.90 3.01 -17.46
N LYS A 108 11.89 3.78 -17.86
CA LYS A 108 11.19 4.68 -16.94
C LYS A 108 10.15 3.90 -16.15
N LYS A 109 10.03 4.13 -14.84
CA LYS A 109 9.01 3.46 -14.03
C LYS A 109 7.60 3.89 -14.44
N ARG A 110 6.64 2.95 -14.40
CA ARG A 110 5.21 3.22 -14.65
C ARG A 110 4.68 4.25 -13.65
N THR A 111 3.85 5.18 -14.11
CA THR A 111 3.18 6.14 -13.24
C THR A 111 2.16 5.43 -12.34
N ARG A 112 2.02 5.91 -11.11
CA ARG A 112 0.96 5.44 -10.18
C ARG A 112 -0.42 6.04 -10.51
N ARG A 113 -0.46 7.00 -11.43
CA ARG A 113 -1.70 7.66 -11.86
C ARG A 113 -2.51 6.68 -12.72
N ILE A 114 -3.81 6.55 -12.42
CA ILE A 114 -4.73 5.72 -13.21
C ILE A 114 -4.88 6.37 -14.59
N VAL A 115 -4.73 5.57 -15.64
CA VAL A 115 -4.94 6.01 -17.02
C VAL A 115 -6.14 5.25 -17.57
N GLN A 116 -7.12 5.98 -18.11
CA GLN A 116 -8.31 5.40 -18.73
C GLN A 116 -8.05 5.24 -20.24
N TYR A 117 -8.32 4.06 -20.77
CA TYR A 117 -8.21 3.77 -22.19
C TYR A 117 -9.57 3.27 -22.71
N GLU A 118 -9.92 3.63 -23.96
CA GLU A 118 -11.10 3.10 -24.67
C GLU A 118 -10.68 2.01 -25.66
N ALA A 119 -11.49 0.93 -25.77
CA ALA A 119 -11.26 -0.13 -26.74
C ALA A 119 -11.84 0.30 -28.09
N ARG A 120 -10.96 0.67 -29.03
CA ARG A 120 -11.30 0.92 -30.44
C ARG A 120 -10.73 -0.17 -31.33
#